data_AF-A0A2N2AHF9-F1
#
_entry.id   AF-A0A2N2AHF9-F1
#
_cell.length_a   1.000
_cell.length_b   1.000
_cell.length_c   1.000
_cell.angle_alpha   90.00
_cell.angle_beta   90.00
_cell.angle_gamma   90.00
#
_symmetry.space_group_name_H-M   'P 1'
#
loop_
_entity.id
_entity.type
_entity.pdbx_description
1 polymer ?
#
loop_
_entity_poly.entity_id
_entity_poly.type
_entity_poly.pdbx_seq_one_letter_code
_entity_poly.pdbx_strand_id
1 'polypeptide(L)'
;MEDHTSEQLSALVDDELHGPALRQALERLRRDGDMQGRWGRYHLISDALHANLSAADGSSLHLRVRQALESEPTLLAPRRKARLPLLAKQAAGVAIAASVAAVAILAIRQPDIQPGGDAFAPASVAQMARPAHDMVQLASTGSPAVAVVGQSTRGRLNPYLVNHNEYSVSSGMQGVLPYVRIVSNEKAK
;
A
#
# COMPACT_ATOMS: atom_id res chain seq x y z
N MET A 1 -30.88 -0.25 -36.41
CA MET A 1 -30.33 -0.70 -35.10
C MET A 1 -28.81 -0.73 -35.10
N GLU A 2 -28.17 -1.08 -36.23
CA GLU A 2 -26.70 -1.09 -36.37
C GLU A 2 -26.04 0.28 -36.13
N ASP A 3 -26.71 1.38 -36.47
CA ASP A 3 -26.18 2.74 -36.29
C ASP A 3 -25.94 3.08 -34.82
N HIS A 4 -26.88 2.70 -33.93
CA HIS A 4 -26.74 3.00 -32.51
C HIS A 4 -25.61 2.22 -31.84
N THR A 5 -25.38 0.97 -32.27
CA THR A 5 -24.23 0.17 -31.81
C THR A 5 -22.91 0.76 -32.30
N SER A 6 -22.89 1.25 -33.54
CA SER A 6 -21.74 1.92 -34.15
C SER A 6 -21.35 3.20 -33.41
N GLU A 7 -22.35 4.02 -33.09
CA GLU A 7 -22.23 5.26 -32.34
C GLU A 7 -21.73 5.00 -30.93
N GLN A 8 -22.32 4.04 -30.20
CA GLN A 8 -21.86 3.64 -28.88
C GLN A 8 -20.42 3.15 -28.88
N LEU A 9 -20.01 2.39 -29.90
CA LEU A 9 -18.64 1.93 -30.04
C LEU A 9 -17.67 3.08 -30.31
N SER A 10 -18.05 4.08 -31.12
CA SER A 10 -17.24 5.28 -31.35
C SER A 10 -17.07 6.07 -30.06
N ALA A 11 -18.17 6.33 -29.34
CA ALA A 11 -18.13 7.00 -28.05
C ALA A 11 -17.27 6.23 -27.02
N LEU A 12 -17.23 4.90 -27.10
CA LEU A 12 -16.34 4.09 -26.27
C LEU A 12 -14.86 4.26 -26.66
N VAL A 13 -14.55 4.36 -27.95
CA VAL A 13 -13.17 4.58 -28.45
C VAL A 13 -12.65 5.95 -28.02
N ASP A 14 -13.52 6.96 -28.04
CA ASP A 14 -13.19 8.34 -27.71
C ASP A 14 -13.27 8.67 -26.21
N ASP A 15 -13.50 7.67 -25.33
CA ASP A 15 -13.68 7.81 -23.87
C ASP A 15 -14.87 8.71 -23.43
N GLU A 16 -15.87 8.86 -24.30
CA GLU A 16 -17.07 9.68 -24.08
C GLU A 16 -18.21 8.93 -23.36
N LEU A 17 -18.01 7.66 -23.00
CA LEU A 17 -18.99 6.85 -22.26
C LEU A 17 -18.70 6.81 -20.77
N HIS A 18 -19.75 7.01 -19.96
CA HIS A 18 -19.62 7.04 -18.51
C HIS A 18 -20.68 6.20 -17.79
N GLY A 19 -20.38 5.82 -16.54
CA GLY A 19 -21.34 5.22 -15.62
C GLY A 19 -21.98 3.92 -16.13
N PRO A 20 -23.32 3.79 -16.10
CA PRO A 20 -24.02 2.59 -16.56
C PRO A 20 -23.83 2.28 -18.05
N ALA A 21 -23.77 3.32 -18.89
CA ALA A 21 -23.63 3.17 -20.33
C ALA A 21 -22.28 2.54 -20.70
N LEU A 22 -21.19 2.98 -20.06
CA LEU A 22 -19.86 2.37 -20.20
C LEU A 22 -19.88 0.88 -19.85
N ARG A 23 -20.46 0.51 -18.69
CA ARG A 23 -20.54 -0.89 -18.27
C ARG A 23 -21.33 -1.75 -19.26
N GLN A 24 -22.44 -1.22 -19.78
CA GLN A 24 -23.26 -1.92 -20.77
C GLN A 24 -22.52 -2.09 -22.10
N ALA A 25 -21.81 -1.06 -22.57
CA ALA A 25 -21.02 -1.12 -23.79
C ALA A 25 -19.88 -2.14 -23.69
N LEU A 26 -19.15 -2.17 -22.56
CA LEU A 26 -18.10 -3.15 -22.30
C LEU A 26 -18.63 -4.59 -22.24
N GLU A 27 -19.78 -4.80 -21.59
CA GLU A 27 -20.39 -6.12 -21.51
C GLU A 27 -20.87 -6.63 -22.88
N ARG A 28 -21.37 -5.73 -23.73
CA ARG A 28 -21.70 -6.03 -25.14
C ARG A 28 -20.44 -6.35 -25.94
N LEU A 29 -19.41 -5.51 -25.87
CA LEU A 29 -18.13 -5.71 -26.54
C LEU A 29 -17.51 -7.06 -26.18
N ARG A 30 -17.67 -7.52 -24.94
CA ARG A 30 -17.18 -8.84 -24.51
C ARG A 30 -17.85 -10.02 -25.21
N ARG A 31 -19.12 -9.88 -25.62
CA ARG A 31 -19.96 -10.97 -26.14
C ARG A 31 -20.12 -10.96 -27.65
N ASP A 32 -19.99 -9.79 -28.27
CA ASP A 32 -20.23 -9.58 -29.69
C ASP A 32 -18.92 -9.54 -30.49
N GLY A 33 -18.67 -10.56 -31.31
CA GLY A 33 -17.46 -10.68 -32.13
C GLY A 33 -17.38 -9.64 -33.25
N ASP A 34 -18.51 -9.19 -33.80
CA ASP A 34 -18.54 -8.16 -34.83
C ASP A 34 -18.15 -6.80 -34.24
N MET A 35 -18.63 -6.51 -33.02
CA MET A 35 -18.25 -5.33 -32.25
C MET A 35 -16.75 -5.33 -31.92
N GLN A 36 -16.18 -6.49 -31.53
CA GLN A 36 -14.73 -6.65 -31.32
C GLN A 36 -13.91 -6.41 -32.59
N GLY A 37 -14.35 -6.95 -33.72
CA GLY A 37 -13.70 -6.74 -35.01
C GLY A 37 -13.72 -5.26 -35.42
N ARG A 38 -14.84 -4.56 -35.19
CA ARG A 38 -14.94 -3.11 -35.43
C ARG A 38 -14.05 -2.29 -34.51
N TRP A 39 -14.00 -2.63 -33.22
CA TRP A 39 -13.12 -2.00 -32.23
C TRP A 39 -11.66 -2.06 -32.68
N GLY A 40 -11.20 -3.25 -33.08
CA GLY A 40 -9.85 -3.44 -33.59
C GLY A 40 -9.56 -2.61 -34.86
N ARG A 41 -10.52 -2.53 -35.80
CA ARG A 41 -10.38 -1.71 -37.01
C ARG A 41 -10.30 -0.21 -36.69
N TYR A 42 -11.08 0.29 -35.74
CA TYR A 42 -11.05 1.70 -35.35
C TYR A 42 -9.68 2.08 -34.77
N HIS A 43 -9.14 1.25 -33.88
CA HIS A 43 -7.78 1.48 -33.36
C HIS A 43 -6.71 1.35 -34.45
N LEU A 44 -6.83 0.39 -35.37
CA LEU A 44 -5.89 0.26 -36.49
C LEU A 44 -5.91 1.50 -37.41
N ILE A 45 -7.09 2.04 -37.70
CA ILE A 45 -7.22 3.29 -38.47
C ILE A 45 -6.57 4.45 -37.70
N SER A 46 -6.81 4.55 -36.39
CA SER A 46 -6.19 5.58 -35.55
C SER A 46 -4.66 5.46 -35.56
N ASP A 47 -4.12 4.26 -35.38
CA ASP A 47 -2.67 4.01 -35.45
C ASP A 47 -2.09 4.37 -36.82
N ALA A 48 -2.82 4.08 -37.91
CA ALA A 48 -2.41 4.46 -39.26
C ALA A 48 -2.37 5.98 -39.46
N LEU A 49 -3.40 6.69 -38.99
CA LEU A 49 -3.48 8.15 -39.07
C LEU A 49 -2.37 8.85 -38.27
N HIS A 50 -1.96 8.25 -37.14
CA HIS A 50 -0.90 8.79 -36.29
C HIS A 50 0.51 8.26 -36.63
N ALA A 51 0.66 7.54 -37.76
CA ALA A 51 1.92 6.91 -38.18
C ALA A 51 2.54 5.99 -37.11
N ASN A 52 1.69 5.34 -36.31
CA ASN A 52 2.06 4.41 -35.23
C ASN A 52 1.95 2.93 -35.66
N LEU A 53 1.90 2.68 -36.97
CA LEU A 53 1.90 1.32 -37.51
C LEU A 53 3.25 0.65 -37.22
N SER A 54 3.22 -0.43 -36.45
CA SER A 54 4.40 -1.28 -36.25
C SER A 54 4.65 -2.14 -37.49
N ALA A 55 5.94 -2.29 -37.86
CA ALA A 55 6.36 -3.24 -38.90
C ALA A 55 6.28 -4.71 -38.45
N ALA A 56 6.14 -4.95 -37.14
CA ALA A 56 5.95 -6.28 -36.59
C ALA A 56 4.51 -6.75 -36.77
N ASP A 57 4.30 -8.05 -36.92
CA ASP A 57 2.97 -8.67 -36.97
C ASP A 57 2.25 -8.52 -35.62
N GLY A 58 1.60 -7.37 -35.43
CA GLY A 58 0.83 -7.03 -34.23
C GLY A 58 -0.49 -7.79 -34.11
N SER A 59 -0.89 -8.53 -35.15
CA SER A 59 -2.18 -9.23 -35.18
C SER A 59 -2.31 -10.27 -34.06
N SER A 60 -1.20 -10.87 -33.62
CA SER A 60 -1.17 -11.90 -32.58
C SER A 60 -0.81 -11.38 -31.18
N LEU A 61 -0.45 -10.09 -31.03
CA LEU A 61 -0.01 -9.53 -29.76
C LEU A 61 -1.08 -9.70 -28.67
N HIS A 62 -2.33 -9.40 -28.99
CA HIS A 62 -3.45 -9.52 -28.06
C HIS A 62 -3.65 -10.95 -27.55
N LEU A 63 -3.40 -11.98 -28.39
CA LEU A 63 -3.47 -13.39 -27.99
C LEU A 63 -2.36 -13.74 -26.99
N ARG A 64 -1.13 -13.28 -27.26
CA ARG A 64 0.00 -13.50 -26.36
C ARG A 64 -0.20 -12.82 -25.01
N VAL A 65 -0.71 -11.59 -25.01
CA VAL A 65 -1.04 -10.85 -23.77
C VAL A 65 -2.14 -11.59 -23.01
N ARG A 66 -3.21 -12.01 -23.68
CA ARG A 66 -4.29 -12.79 -23.06
C ARG A 66 -3.76 -14.07 -22.41
N GLN A 67 -2.92 -14.83 -23.13
CA GLN A 67 -2.34 -16.07 -22.62
C GLN A 67 -1.44 -15.80 -21.40
N ALA A 68 -0.63 -14.73 -21.45
CA ALA A 68 0.20 -14.34 -20.32
C ALA A 68 -0.66 -14.01 -19.08
N LEU A 69 -1.73 -13.22 -19.25
CA LEU A 69 -2.67 -12.87 -18.17
C LEU A 69 -3.39 -14.10 -17.60
N GLU A 70 -3.80 -15.05 -18.44
CA GLU A 70 -4.41 -16.31 -17.98
C GLU A 70 -3.42 -17.17 -17.17
N SER A 71 -2.12 -17.03 -17.43
CA SER A 71 -1.06 -17.74 -16.70
C SER A 71 -0.56 -17.01 -15.44
N GLU A 72 -1.05 -15.79 -15.16
CA GLU A 72 -0.62 -15.04 -13.99
C GLU A 72 -1.16 -15.68 -12.69
N PRO A 73 -0.31 -15.93 -11.69
CA PRO A 73 -0.78 -16.41 -10.40
C PRO A 73 -1.60 -15.30 -9.72
N THR A 74 -2.78 -15.63 -9.21
CA THR A 74 -3.62 -14.71 -8.43
C THR A 74 -2.83 -14.16 -7.24
N LEU A 75 -2.27 -12.96 -7.40
CA LEU A 75 -1.62 -12.23 -6.31
C LEU A 75 -2.71 -11.84 -5.31
N LEU A 76 -2.83 -12.60 -4.22
CA LEU A 76 -3.65 -12.25 -3.07
C LEU A 76 -3.03 -11.00 -2.44
N ALA A 77 -3.44 -9.82 -2.91
CA ALA A 77 -3.10 -8.57 -2.27
C ALA A 77 -3.46 -8.67 -0.77
N PRO A 78 -2.57 -8.25 0.16
CA PRO A 78 -2.85 -8.35 1.57
C PRO A 78 -4.14 -7.58 1.88
N ARG A 79 -5.16 -8.32 2.33
CA ARG A 79 -6.43 -7.73 2.79
C ARG A 79 -6.08 -6.64 3.79
N ARG A 80 -6.49 -5.40 3.51
CA ARG A 80 -6.36 -4.30 4.48
C ARG A 80 -7.06 -4.78 5.76
N LYS A 81 -6.28 -5.02 6.82
CA LYS A 81 -6.84 -5.34 8.14
C LYS A 81 -7.83 -4.22 8.47
N ALA A 82 -9.08 -4.59 8.72
CA ALA A 82 -10.11 -3.63 9.07
C ALA A 82 -9.59 -2.80 10.26
N ARG A 83 -9.49 -1.48 10.07
CA ARG A 83 -9.12 -0.60 11.17
C ARG A 83 -10.31 -0.58 12.12
N LEU A 84 -10.09 -1.02 13.38
CA LEU A 84 -11.11 -0.90 14.41
C LEU A 84 -11.59 0.56 14.47
N PRO A 85 -12.91 0.80 14.60
CA PRO A 85 -13.46 2.15 14.67
C PRO A 85 -12.84 2.89 15.86
N LEU A 86 -12.60 4.18 15.71
CA LEU A 86 -11.92 5.01 16.73
C LEU A 86 -12.60 4.89 18.11
N LEU A 87 -13.93 4.77 18.12
CA LEU A 87 -14.75 4.54 19.31
C LEU A 87 -14.42 3.25 20.06
N ALA A 88 -14.06 2.16 19.36
CA ALA A 88 -13.68 0.91 20.01
C ALA A 88 -12.35 1.04 20.77
N LYS A 89 -11.43 1.88 20.29
CA LYS A 89 -10.18 2.19 21.01
C LYS A 89 -10.44 3.03 22.27
N GLN A 90 -11.37 3.98 22.19
CA GLN A 90 -11.75 4.81 23.33
C GLN A 90 -12.49 4.00 24.42
N ALA A 91 -13.40 3.11 24.02
CA ALA A 91 -14.11 2.23 24.95
C ALA A 91 -13.15 1.31 25.74
N ALA A 92 -12.10 0.80 25.08
CA ALA A 92 -11.08 0.00 25.76
C ALA A 92 -10.35 0.80 26.85
N GLY A 93 -10.04 2.07 26.61
CA GLY A 93 -9.43 2.95 27.61
C GLY A 93 -10.35 3.24 28.80
N VAL A 94 -11.64 3.49 28.53
CA VAL A 94 -12.66 3.70 29.59
C VAL A 94 -12.84 2.45 30.45
N ALA A 95 -12.86 1.27 29.85
CA ALA A 95 -13.00 0.01 30.58
C ALA A 95 -11.84 -0.21 31.57
N ILE A 96 -10.61 0.05 31.14
CA ILE A 96 -9.41 -0.05 32.00
C ILE A 96 -9.52 0.93 33.18
N ALA A 97 -9.87 2.19 32.92
CA ALA A 97 -10.01 3.21 33.96
C ALA A 97 -11.13 2.84 34.96
N ALA A 98 -12.27 2.35 34.47
CA ALA A 98 -13.37 1.89 35.31
C ALA A 98 -12.99 0.70 36.20
N SER A 99 -12.21 -0.26 35.68
CA SER A 99 -11.70 -1.37 36.48
C SER A 99 -10.78 -0.90 37.60
N VAL A 100 -9.85 0.03 37.33
CA VAL A 100 -8.96 0.60 38.36
C VAL A 100 -9.75 1.40 39.41
N ALA A 101 -10.71 2.22 38.98
CA ALA A 101 -11.55 3.00 39.88
C ALA A 101 -12.42 2.10 40.78
N ALA A 102 -13.01 1.04 40.23
CA ALA A 102 -13.80 0.07 40.99
C ALA A 102 -12.96 -0.62 42.08
N VAL A 103 -11.73 -1.04 41.76
CA VAL A 103 -10.79 -1.63 42.73
C VAL A 103 -10.44 -0.62 43.83
N ALA A 104 -10.15 0.63 43.48
CA ALA A 104 -9.85 1.68 44.45
C ALA A 104 -11.02 1.97 45.40
N ILE A 105 -12.26 2.01 44.88
CA ILE A 105 -13.46 2.22 45.70
C ILE A 105 -13.69 1.02 46.63
N LEU A 106 -13.50 -0.21 46.15
CA LEU A 106 -13.63 -1.40 46.99
C LEU A 106 -12.58 -1.42 48.13
N ALA A 107 -11.35 -1.01 47.84
CA ALA A 107 -10.27 -0.94 48.84
C ALA A 107 -10.59 0.05 49.98
N ILE A 108 -11.21 1.19 49.67
CA ILE A 108 -11.60 2.20 50.68
C ILE A 108 -12.80 1.73 51.52
N ARG A 109 -13.62 0.80 51.02
CA ARG A 109 -14.85 0.34 51.67
C ARG A 109 -14.67 -0.89 52.56
N GLN A 110 -13.47 -1.44 52.69
CA GLN A 110 -13.17 -2.52 53.64
C GLN A 110 -12.59 -1.91 54.94
N PRO A 111 -13.35 -1.84 56.05
CA PRO A 111 -12.88 -1.28 57.32
C PRO A 111 -11.98 -2.23 58.14
N ASP A 112 -11.50 -3.34 57.57
CA ASP A 112 -10.69 -4.31 58.32
C ASP A 112 -9.56 -4.97 57.49
N ILE A 113 -8.81 -4.15 56.74
CA ILE A 113 -7.44 -4.51 56.38
C ILE A 113 -6.55 -3.83 57.43
N GLN A 114 -6.18 -4.58 58.47
CA GLN A 114 -5.09 -4.18 59.35
C GLN A 114 -3.83 -3.90 58.51
N PRO A 115 -3.24 -2.70 58.58
CA PRO A 115 -1.85 -2.52 58.16
C PRO A 115 -1.00 -3.14 59.28
N GLY A 116 -0.81 -4.46 59.22
CA GLY A 116 0.30 -5.11 59.89
C GLY A 116 1.57 -4.45 59.34
N GLY A 117 2.29 -3.76 60.22
CA GLY A 117 3.47 -3.00 59.85
C GLY A 117 4.50 -3.91 59.19
N ASP A 118 4.74 -3.66 57.92
CA ASP A 118 6.04 -3.85 57.32
C ASP A 118 6.26 -2.70 56.36
N ALA A 119 7.48 -2.16 56.46
CA ALA A 119 7.93 -0.98 55.76
C ALA A 119 7.57 -1.00 54.27
N PHE A 120 7.37 0.19 53.72
CA PHE A 120 7.48 0.44 52.28
C PHE A 120 8.86 0.01 51.79
N ALA A 121 9.01 -1.28 51.46
CA ALA A 121 10.01 -1.74 50.53
C ALA A 121 9.43 -1.47 49.14
N PRO A 122 10.13 -0.74 48.25
CA PRO A 122 9.76 -0.76 46.85
C PRO A 122 9.87 -2.21 46.40
N ALA A 123 8.73 -2.87 46.14
CA ALA A 123 8.71 -4.18 45.54
C ALA A 123 9.53 -4.07 44.24
N SER A 124 10.66 -4.77 44.19
CA SER A 124 11.39 -4.92 42.93
C SER A 124 10.39 -5.51 41.96
N VAL A 125 10.14 -4.81 40.86
CA VAL A 125 9.37 -5.33 39.74
C VAL A 125 10.00 -6.67 39.41
N ALA A 126 9.28 -7.77 39.67
CA ALA A 126 9.65 -9.06 39.11
C ALA A 126 9.67 -8.82 37.61
N GLN A 127 10.89 -8.80 37.05
CA GLN A 127 11.12 -8.66 35.62
C GLN A 127 10.61 -9.96 35.02
N MET A 128 9.29 -10.03 34.81
CA MET A 128 8.64 -11.09 34.10
C MET A 128 9.29 -11.09 32.73
N ALA A 129 10.02 -12.18 32.47
CA ALA A 129 10.70 -12.40 31.21
C ALA A 129 9.72 -12.09 30.08
N ARG A 130 10.07 -11.08 29.28
CA ARG A 130 9.52 -10.95 27.94
C ARG A 130 9.69 -12.32 27.29
N PRO A 131 8.65 -12.92 26.68
CA PRO A 131 8.91 -14.01 25.76
C PRO A 131 9.89 -13.44 24.73
N ALA A 132 11.08 -14.01 24.69
CA ALA A 132 12.03 -13.75 23.62
C ALA A 132 11.28 -14.07 22.33
N HIS A 133 11.00 -13.04 21.54
CA HIS A 133 10.74 -13.28 20.14
C HIS A 133 11.99 -13.98 19.63
N ASP A 134 11.77 -15.19 19.14
CA ASP A 134 12.73 -16.05 18.48
C ASP A 134 13.43 -15.22 17.40
N MET A 135 14.58 -14.64 17.76
CA MET A 135 15.47 -14.05 16.79
C MET A 135 16.10 -15.22 16.08
N VAL A 136 15.66 -15.45 14.84
CA VAL A 136 16.35 -16.31 13.90
C VAL A 136 17.85 -15.98 13.98
N GLN A 137 18.59 -16.91 14.57
CA GLN A 137 20.02 -16.86 14.69
C GLN A 137 20.58 -17.08 13.29
N LEU A 138 20.81 -16.01 12.54
CA LEU A 138 21.62 -16.11 11.32
C LEU A 138 23.01 -16.56 11.76
N ALA A 139 23.42 -17.72 11.24
CA ALA A 139 24.71 -18.31 11.50
C ALA A 139 25.82 -17.26 11.39
N SER A 140 26.54 -17.06 12.50
CA SER A 140 27.85 -16.43 12.48
C SER A 140 28.79 -17.35 11.72
N THR A 141 28.98 -17.06 10.43
CA THR A 141 30.22 -17.43 9.75
C THR A 141 31.17 -16.26 9.93
N GLY A 142 32.35 -16.56 10.46
CA GLY A 142 33.35 -15.59 10.82
C GLY A 142 33.84 -14.76 9.62
N SER A 143 34.33 -13.56 9.97
CA SER A 143 34.97 -12.53 9.14
C SER A 143 34.03 -11.44 8.60
N PRO A 144 34.36 -10.14 8.81
CA PRO A 144 33.54 -9.04 8.36
C PRO A 144 33.81 -8.80 6.87
N ALA A 145 33.12 -9.52 6.00
CA ALA A 145 32.95 -9.06 4.62
C ALA A 145 31.86 -7.99 4.64
N VAL A 146 32.26 -6.77 5.01
CA VAL A 146 31.54 -5.55 4.65
C VAL A 146 31.41 -5.63 3.13
N ALA A 147 30.20 -5.96 2.65
CA ALA A 147 29.87 -5.74 1.25
C ALA A 147 30.11 -4.25 1.01
N VAL A 148 31.23 -3.96 0.35
CA VAL A 148 31.60 -2.64 -0.12
C VAL A 148 30.54 -2.27 -1.16
N VAL A 149 29.39 -1.79 -0.69
CA VAL A 149 28.56 -0.87 -1.45
C VAL A 149 29.48 0.32 -1.67
N GLY A 150 30.09 0.35 -2.85
CA GLY A 150 31.18 1.24 -3.21
C GLY A 150 30.84 2.68 -2.83
N GLN A 151 31.86 3.42 -2.39
CA GLN A 151 31.74 4.85 -2.11
C GLN A 151 31.08 5.62 -3.29
N SER A 152 31.19 5.07 -4.51
CA SER A 152 30.55 5.52 -5.75
C SER A 152 29.01 5.46 -5.72
N THR A 153 28.42 4.44 -5.11
CA THR A 153 26.96 4.30 -4.97
C THR A 153 26.41 5.34 -3.99
N ARG A 154 27.15 5.62 -2.90
CA ARG A 154 26.76 6.62 -1.88
C ARG A 154 26.73 8.04 -2.44
N GLY A 155 27.68 8.40 -3.30
CA GLY A 155 27.72 9.72 -3.96
C GLY A 155 26.56 9.95 -4.94
N ARG A 156 26.04 8.89 -5.57
CA ARG A 156 24.91 8.96 -6.53
C ARG A 156 23.54 8.94 -5.85
N LEU A 157 23.44 8.34 -4.67
CA LEU A 157 22.20 8.27 -3.89
C LEU A 157 21.83 9.62 -3.28
N ASN A 158 22.81 10.44 -2.91
CA ASN A 158 22.58 11.74 -2.30
C ASN A 158 21.79 12.71 -3.22
N PRO A 159 22.21 12.96 -4.48
CA PRO A 159 21.44 13.80 -5.40
C PRO A 159 20.09 13.18 -5.76
N TYR A 160 20.00 11.85 -5.85
CA TYR A 160 18.72 11.17 -6.11
C TYR A 160 17.70 11.41 -4.99
N LEU A 161 18.12 11.30 -3.71
CA LEU A 161 17.24 11.51 -2.56
C LEU A 161 16.75 12.95 -2.43
N VAL A 162 17.60 13.93 -2.76
CA VAL A 162 17.22 15.35 -2.79
C VAL A 162 16.16 15.58 -3.86
N ASN A 163 16.42 15.14 -5.09
CA ASN A 163 15.51 15.34 -6.22
C ASN A 163 14.18 14.61 -6.00
N HIS A 164 14.24 13.37 -5.50
CA HIS A 164 13.04 12.59 -5.18
C HIS A 164 12.17 13.28 -4.13
N ASN A 165 12.76 13.91 -3.11
CA ASN A 165 12.01 14.65 -2.10
C ASN A 165 11.31 15.88 -2.69
N GLU A 166 12.00 16.68 -3.50
CA GLU A 166 11.45 17.88 -4.14
C GLU A 166 10.20 17.59 -4.98
N TYR A 167 10.19 16.48 -5.73
CA TYR A 167 9.06 16.12 -6.59
C TYR A 167 7.94 15.36 -5.86
N SER A 168 8.26 14.63 -4.78
CA SER A 168 7.26 13.82 -4.04
C SER A 168 6.32 14.66 -3.17
N VAL A 169 6.71 15.89 -2.82
CA VAL A 169 5.96 16.76 -1.90
C VAL A 169 4.79 17.52 -2.58
N SER A 170 4.64 17.41 -3.91
CA SER A 170 3.60 18.15 -4.64
C SER A 170 2.20 17.49 -4.69
N SER A 171 2.03 16.27 -4.18
CA SER A 171 0.82 15.46 -4.46
C SER A 171 -0.25 15.40 -3.35
N GLY A 172 -0.24 16.29 -2.36
CA GLY A 172 -1.39 16.40 -1.46
C GLY A 172 -1.22 17.35 -0.29
N MET A 173 -1.98 18.45 -0.33
CA MET A 173 -2.12 19.53 0.67
C MET A 173 -1.24 20.77 0.41
N GLN A 174 -1.80 21.73 -0.32
CA GLN A 174 -1.39 23.13 -0.26
C GLN A 174 -1.53 23.63 1.19
N GLY A 175 -0.44 24.11 1.78
CA GLY A 175 -0.47 24.91 3.02
C GLY A 175 0.26 24.35 4.24
N VAL A 176 0.89 23.17 4.17
CA VAL A 176 1.74 22.65 5.25
C VAL A 176 3.15 22.46 4.71
N LEU A 177 4.13 23.17 5.26
CA LEU A 177 5.55 22.91 4.98
C LEU A 177 5.97 21.64 5.73
N PRO A 178 6.31 20.53 5.04
CA PRO A 178 6.83 19.36 5.72
C PRO A 178 8.27 19.65 6.19
N TYR A 179 8.46 19.76 7.51
CA TYR A 179 9.80 19.79 8.11
C TYR A 179 10.38 18.36 8.10
N VAL A 180 11.14 18.01 7.06
CA VAL A 180 11.95 16.79 7.05
C VAL A 180 13.42 17.16 7.28
N ARG A 181 14.02 16.60 8.33
CA ARG A 181 15.44 16.75 8.63
C ARG A 181 16.24 15.81 7.71
N ILE A 182 16.93 16.38 6.72
CA ILE A 182 17.85 15.64 5.87
C ILE A 182 19.13 15.36 6.67
N VAL A 183 19.55 14.10 6.71
CA VAL A 183 20.82 13.70 7.34
C VAL A 183 21.79 13.34 6.22
N SER A 184 22.69 14.27 5.89
CA SER A 184 23.79 14.01 4.97
C SER A 184 24.90 13.26 5.71
N ASN A 185 25.38 12.16 5.13
CA ASN A 185 26.57 11.48 5.63
C ASN A 185 27.81 12.18 5.07
N GLU A 186 28.44 13.04 5.86
CA GLU A 186 29.75 13.60 5.55
C GLU A 186 30.86 12.60 5.89
N LYS A 187 31.94 12.58 5.08
CA LYS A 187 33.14 11.81 5.39
C LYS A 187 33.80 12.44 6.61
N ALA A 188 33.89 11.69 7.72
CA ALA A 188 34.83 12.01 8.80
C ALA A 188 36.25 12.03 8.23
N LYS A 189 36.98 13.12 8.51
CA LYS A 189 38.35 13.37 8.06
C LYS A 189 39.34 12.53 8.86
#